data_AF-A0A7X9B9N1-F1
#
_entry.id   AF-A0A7X9B9N1-F1
#
_cell.length_a   1.000
_cell.length_b   1.000
_cell.length_c   1.000
_cell.angle_alpha   90.00
_cell.angle_beta   90.00
_cell.angle_gamma   90.00
#
_symmetry.space_group_name_H-M   'P 1'
#
loop_
_entity.id
_entity.type
_entity.pdbx_description
1 polymer ?
#
loop_
_entity_poly.entity_id
_entity_poly.type
_entity_poly.pdbx_seq_one_letter_code
_entity_poly.pdbx_strand_id
1 'polypeptide(L)'
;MQDTFRVKPDNDARELSPFHYDLWQTLESMVIQDGFDKLVLCLPRGHAKSTVITYALVIWLACYKKSFYTIVQGKTEADAQKFIFDVRTAFEHNEYIKKAFGNLIETKKFTINKNELHLSNNCKIEALSSTTSLRGRKHLGKRPEYLICDDIAGLDDCITEQAKQKKLETFQKDVLYAGDTPVFRDGKKIKAGSKYIILGTVLAENDLISSLMKDRSYHVVFKRGIPIDNFDVDEYFNSSIWLEFKKIYFDPKNPYAEADAKDFFFSNEKEMSFPTLWKEKYSCLDLALMYYSDPRAFKSEILNDASRVGEKVFHQVKTISAEEIEQQEYIKTIRNCSALSL
;
A
#
# COMPACT_ATOMS: atom_id res chain seq x y z
N MET A 1 5.77 20.85 -1.81
CA MET A 1 4.59 20.01 -1.53
C MET A 1 3.93 20.37 -0.20
N GLN A 2 3.93 21.65 0.22
CA GLN A 2 3.29 22.02 1.48
C GLN A 2 1.77 21.84 1.41
N ASP A 3 1.15 22.12 0.26
CA ASP A 3 -0.30 21.96 0.06
C ASP A 3 -0.76 20.50 0.10
N THR A 4 0.17 19.55 -0.09
CA THR A 4 -0.10 18.10 -0.08
C THR A 4 -0.02 17.51 1.33
N PHE A 5 0.92 17.98 2.15
CA PHE A 5 1.26 17.33 3.43
C PHE A 5 1.05 18.20 4.67
N ARG A 6 0.74 19.50 4.51
CA ARG A 6 0.39 20.37 5.63
C ARG A 6 -1.12 20.56 5.67
N VAL A 7 -1.69 20.31 6.84
CA VAL A 7 -3.09 20.62 7.14
C VAL A 7 -3.29 22.13 7.04
N LYS A 8 -4.34 22.52 6.32
CA LYS A 8 -4.80 23.90 6.20
C LYS A 8 -6.32 23.94 6.35
N PRO A 9 -6.90 25.10 6.69
CA PRO A 9 -8.37 25.21 6.80
C PRO A 9 -9.13 24.91 5.50
N ASP A 10 -8.46 24.99 4.35
CA ASP A 10 -9.03 24.91 3.00
C ASP A 10 -8.58 23.66 2.21
N ASN A 11 -7.99 22.65 2.86
CA ASN A 11 -7.59 21.41 2.19
C ASN A 11 -8.02 20.13 2.93
N ASP A 12 -8.01 19.01 2.21
CA ASP A 12 -8.36 17.68 2.73
C ASP A 12 -7.13 16.92 3.25
N ALA A 13 -6.02 17.61 3.54
CA ALA A 13 -4.80 16.98 4.00
C ALA A 13 -4.96 16.51 5.45
N ARG A 14 -4.49 15.29 5.73
CA ARG A 14 -4.35 14.76 7.09
C ARG A 14 -2.93 15.03 7.59
N GLU A 15 -2.80 15.37 8.85
CA GLU A 15 -1.54 15.36 9.59
C GLU A 15 -0.82 14.01 9.45
N LEU A 16 0.49 14.08 9.22
CA LEU A 16 1.31 12.90 9.09
C LEU A 16 1.60 12.32 10.48
N SER A 17 1.30 11.03 10.65
CA SER A 17 1.77 10.24 11.80
C SER A 17 3.30 10.12 11.84
N PRO A 18 3.94 9.93 13.02
CA PRO A 18 5.38 9.73 13.18
C PRO A 18 6.01 8.73 12.21
N PHE A 19 5.33 7.62 11.90
CA PHE A 19 5.89 6.60 11.00
C PHE A 19 6.13 7.12 9.56
N HIS A 20 5.39 8.14 9.11
CA HIS A 20 5.65 8.74 7.80
C HIS A 20 7.00 9.46 7.75
N TYR A 21 7.41 10.07 8.87
CA TYR A 21 8.72 10.71 8.98
C TYR A 21 9.83 9.65 9.06
N ASP A 22 9.60 8.52 9.76
CA ASP A 22 10.53 7.38 9.74
C ASP A 22 10.75 6.87 8.31
N LEU A 23 9.69 6.78 7.51
CA LEU A 23 9.79 6.38 6.10
C LEU A 23 10.67 7.34 5.29
N TRP A 24 10.53 8.65 5.50
CA TRP A 24 11.39 9.64 4.85
C TRP A 24 12.84 9.55 5.31
N GLN A 25 13.11 9.23 6.58
CA GLN A 25 14.47 8.97 7.06
C GLN A 25 15.07 7.72 6.40
N THR A 26 14.27 6.67 6.20
CA THR A 26 14.71 5.48 5.43
C THR A 26 15.05 5.85 3.99
N LEU A 27 14.21 6.66 3.32
CA LEU A 27 14.48 7.14 1.96
C LEU A 27 15.73 8.03 1.92
N GLU A 28 15.95 8.88 2.91
CA GLU A 28 17.17 9.70 3.01
C GLU A 28 18.42 8.83 3.11
N SER A 29 18.38 7.79 3.95
CA SER A 29 19.48 6.81 4.08
C SER A 29 19.78 6.09 2.77
N MET A 30 18.74 5.79 1.98
CA MET A 30 18.89 5.15 0.67
C MET A 30 19.44 6.10 -0.40
N VAL A 31 18.88 7.32 -0.47
CA VAL A 31 19.02 8.26 -1.59
C VAL A 31 20.20 9.21 -1.39
N ILE A 32 20.33 9.78 -0.20
CA ILE A 32 21.36 10.77 0.13
C ILE A 32 22.62 10.08 0.63
N GLN A 33 22.47 9.14 1.56
CA GLN A 33 23.61 8.45 2.18
C GLN A 33 24.07 7.24 1.36
N ASP A 34 23.34 6.86 0.31
CA ASP A 34 23.66 5.74 -0.57
C ASP A 34 23.88 4.41 0.20
N GLY A 35 23.15 4.22 1.30
CA GLY A 35 23.38 3.13 2.25
C GLY A 35 22.93 1.75 1.76
N PHE A 36 21.92 1.71 0.89
CA PHE A 36 21.45 0.48 0.23
C PHE A 36 20.78 0.79 -1.11
N ASP A 37 20.66 -0.22 -1.97
CA ASP A 37 20.11 -0.10 -3.33
C ASP A 37 18.70 -0.70 -3.47
N LYS A 38 18.28 -1.56 -2.53
CA LYS A 38 17.01 -2.29 -2.62
C LYS A 38 16.20 -2.13 -1.33
N LEU A 39 14.96 -1.68 -1.48
CA LEU A 39 14.06 -1.34 -0.37
C LEU A 39 12.69 -1.98 -0.59
N VAL A 40 12.19 -2.69 0.42
CA VAL A 40 10.82 -3.19 0.48
C VAL A 40 10.09 -2.47 1.60
N LEU A 41 8.98 -1.83 1.27
CA LEU A 41 8.10 -1.13 2.18
C LEU A 41 6.77 -1.90 2.24
N CYS A 42 6.68 -2.80 3.21
CA CYS A 42 5.45 -3.53 3.51
C CYS A 42 4.60 -2.68 4.46
N LEU A 43 3.66 -1.93 3.89
CA LEU A 43 2.90 -0.90 4.59
C LEU A 43 1.40 -1.12 4.42
N PRO A 44 0.60 -0.93 5.47
CA PRO A 44 -0.81 -1.22 5.43
C PRO A 44 -1.56 -0.33 4.43
N ARG A 45 -2.59 -0.89 3.80
CA ARG A 45 -3.43 -0.19 2.84
C ARG A 45 -4.11 1.00 3.51
N GLY A 46 -4.28 2.07 2.73
CA GLY A 46 -4.86 3.31 3.24
C GLY A 46 -3.93 4.17 4.10
N HIS A 47 -2.66 3.81 4.29
CA HIS A 47 -1.71 4.60 5.10
C HIS A 47 -0.81 5.50 4.25
N ALA A 48 -1.40 6.13 3.22
CA ALA A 48 -0.78 7.12 2.34
C ALA A 48 0.56 6.74 1.67
N LYS A 49 0.88 5.44 1.56
CA LYS A 49 2.16 4.97 1.01
C LYS A 49 2.48 5.54 -0.37
N SER A 50 1.55 5.49 -1.33
CA SER A 50 1.75 6.01 -2.68
C SER A 50 1.94 7.53 -2.71
N THR A 51 1.29 8.27 -1.82
CA THR A 51 1.42 9.74 -1.73
C THR A 51 2.72 10.14 -1.03
N VAL A 52 2.99 9.57 0.15
CA VAL A 52 4.12 9.93 1.02
C VAL A 52 5.44 9.43 0.48
N ILE A 53 5.45 8.29 -0.22
CA ILE A 53 6.67 7.70 -0.77
C ILE A 53 6.72 7.98 -2.27
N THR A 54 5.90 7.30 -3.08
CA THR A 54 6.04 7.31 -4.55
C THR A 54 5.93 8.73 -5.13
N TYR A 55 4.81 9.42 -4.88
CA TYR A 55 4.54 10.75 -5.42
C TYR A 55 5.54 11.79 -4.90
N ALA A 56 5.72 11.85 -3.58
CA ALA A 56 6.63 12.78 -2.94
C ALA A 56 8.08 12.63 -3.42
N LEU A 57 8.57 11.39 -3.43
CA LEU A 57 9.94 11.07 -3.80
C LEU A 57 10.19 11.38 -5.27
N VAL A 58 9.29 11.00 -6.19
CA VAL A 58 9.47 11.23 -7.63
C VAL A 58 9.56 12.72 -7.95
N ILE A 59 8.68 13.53 -7.37
CA ILE A 59 8.71 14.99 -7.54
C ILE A 59 10.03 15.53 -6.99
N TRP A 60 10.41 15.13 -5.78
CA TRP A 60 11.64 15.59 -5.15
C TRP A 60 12.89 15.20 -5.95
N LEU A 61 12.97 13.95 -6.43
CA LEU A 61 14.06 13.43 -7.25
C LEU A 61 14.23 14.25 -8.53
N ALA A 62 13.13 14.58 -9.19
CA ALA A 62 13.13 15.35 -10.43
C ALA A 62 13.48 16.83 -10.19
N CYS A 63 12.86 17.48 -9.20
CA CYS A 63 13.11 18.89 -8.87
C CYS A 63 14.58 19.14 -8.52
N TYR A 64 15.16 18.29 -7.66
CA TYR A 64 16.55 18.41 -7.21
C TYR A 64 17.56 17.72 -8.14
N LYS A 65 17.12 17.19 -9.29
CA LYS A 65 17.96 16.46 -10.26
C LYS A 65 18.76 15.31 -9.62
N LYS A 66 18.17 14.66 -8.61
CA LYS A 66 18.73 13.47 -7.97
C LYS A 66 18.45 12.19 -8.76
N SER A 67 17.46 12.24 -9.66
CA SER A 67 17.29 11.25 -10.71
C SER A 67 17.14 11.92 -12.07
N PHE A 68 17.96 11.49 -13.02
CA PHE A 68 17.86 11.79 -14.43
C PHE A 68 16.77 10.95 -15.12
N TYR A 69 16.58 9.70 -14.71
CA TYR A 69 15.54 8.84 -15.24
C TYR A 69 14.93 7.98 -14.13
N THR A 70 13.65 8.22 -13.84
CA THR A 70 12.85 7.47 -12.87
C THR A 70 11.74 6.71 -13.58
N ILE A 71 11.60 5.42 -13.29
CA ILE A 71 10.45 4.61 -13.69
C ILE A 71 9.59 4.30 -12.47
N VAL A 72 8.29 4.48 -12.61
CA VAL A 72 7.28 4.03 -11.64
C VAL A 72 6.46 2.91 -12.29
N GLN A 73 6.21 1.83 -11.56
CA GLN A 73 5.23 0.83 -11.95
C GLN A 73 4.05 0.84 -11.01
N GLY A 74 2.85 0.98 -11.58
CA GLY A 74 1.60 0.72 -10.88
C GLY A 74 1.05 -0.67 -11.21
N LYS A 75 0.01 -1.09 -10.49
CA LYS A 75 -0.71 -2.35 -10.79
C LYS A 75 -1.20 -2.39 -12.24
N THR A 76 -1.95 -1.36 -12.65
CA THR A 76 -2.57 -1.25 -13.97
C THR A 76 -2.06 -0.04 -14.76
N GLU A 77 -2.37 -0.01 -16.06
CA GLU A 77 -2.04 1.14 -16.93
C GLU A 77 -2.78 2.41 -16.50
N ALA A 78 -4.02 2.26 -16.02
CA ALA A 78 -4.80 3.39 -15.52
C ALA A 78 -4.17 4.01 -14.27
N ASP A 79 -3.63 3.18 -13.35
CA ASP A 79 -2.93 3.66 -12.16
C ASP A 79 -1.66 4.44 -12.54
N ALA A 80 -0.90 3.92 -13.50
CA ALA A 80 0.30 4.58 -14.02
C ALA A 80 -0.01 5.93 -14.69
N GLN A 81 -1.05 5.98 -15.53
CA GLN A 81 -1.45 7.22 -16.19
C GLN A 81 -1.98 8.26 -15.20
N LYS A 82 -2.74 7.81 -14.20
CA LYS A 82 -3.18 8.68 -13.10
C LYS A 82 -1.99 9.24 -12.33
N PHE A 83 -0.99 8.43 -12.03
CA PHE A 83 0.22 8.89 -11.35
C PHE A 83 0.94 9.98 -12.16
N ILE A 84 1.12 9.80 -13.47
CA ILE A 84 1.73 10.82 -14.35
C ILE A 84 0.90 12.10 -14.38
N PHE A 85 -0.44 11.98 -14.43
CA PHE A 85 -1.33 13.12 -14.37
C PHE A 85 -1.17 13.90 -13.06
N ASP A 86 -1.14 13.22 -11.91
CA ASP A 86 -0.98 13.84 -10.59
C ASP A 86 0.37 14.55 -10.45
N VAL A 87 1.46 13.90 -10.90
CA VAL A 87 2.83 14.48 -10.89
C VAL A 87 2.91 15.69 -11.82
N ARG A 88 2.36 15.59 -13.03
CA ARG A 88 2.29 16.72 -13.96
C ARG A 88 1.53 17.89 -13.37
N THR A 89 0.36 17.63 -12.78
CA THR A 89 -0.47 18.63 -12.11
C THR A 89 0.32 19.34 -11.01
N ALA A 90 1.14 18.60 -10.26
CA ALA A 90 2.03 19.18 -9.25
C ALA A 90 3.02 20.19 -9.86
N PHE A 91 3.68 19.81 -10.96
CA PHE A 91 4.63 20.69 -11.64
C PHE A 91 3.95 21.90 -12.32
N GLU A 92 2.72 21.74 -12.83
CA GLU A 92 1.96 22.79 -13.52
C GLU A 92 1.24 23.75 -12.58
N HIS A 93 0.90 23.35 -11.35
CA HIS A 93 0.03 24.14 -10.47
C HIS A 93 0.56 24.38 -9.06
N ASN A 94 1.58 23.66 -8.59
CA ASN A 94 2.14 23.95 -7.27
C ASN A 94 3.06 25.18 -7.35
N GLU A 95 2.57 26.32 -6.87
CA GLU A 95 3.29 27.60 -6.91
C GLU A 95 4.62 27.58 -6.15
N TYR A 96 4.75 26.76 -5.10
CA TYR A 96 6.04 26.59 -4.40
C TYR A 96 7.06 25.88 -5.27
N ILE A 97 6.65 24.87 -6.04
CA ILE A 97 7.53 24.17 -6.98
C ILE A 97 7.96 25.12 -8.08
N LYS A 98 7.02 25.85 -8.70
CA LYS A 98 7.35 26.83 -9.75
C LYS A 98 8.29 27.91 -9.26
N LYS A 99 8.03 28.47 -8.07
CA LYS A 99 8.87 29.52 -7.48
C LYS A 99 10.29 29.02 -7.18
N ALA A 100 10.45 27.77 -6.78
CA ALA A 100 11.74 27.19 -6.42
C ALA A 100 12.54 26.64 -7.61
N PHE A 101 11.86 26.03 -8.60
CA PHE A 101 12.50 25.26 -9.67
C PHE A 101 12.17 25.77 -11.09
N GLY A 102 11.32 26.77 -11.21
CA GLY A 102 10.83 27.28 -12.50
C GLY A 102 9.77 26.36 -13.14
N ASN A 103 9.48 26.62 -14.41
CA ASN A 103 8.54 25.81 -15.18
C ASN A 103 9.24 24.54 -15.68
N LEU A 104 8.90 23.40 -15.08
CA LEU A 104 9.44 22.09 -15.46
C LEU A 104 8.71 21.43 -16.63
N ILE A 105 7.48 21.87 -16.92
CA ILE A 105 6.66 21.36 -18.02
C ILE A 105 6.73 22.32 -19.21
N GLU A 106 7.28 21.83 -20.32
CA GLU A 106 7.41 22.58 -21.57
C GLU A 106 6.95 21.71 -22.76
N THR A 107 5.63 21.65 -22.96
CA THR A 107 4.98 20.76 -23.95
C THR A 107 5.39 20.99 -25.41
N LYS A 108 5.94 22.16 -25.74
CA LYS A 108 6.41 22.49 -27.10
C LYS A 108 7.78 21.90 -27.43
N LYS A 109 8.60 21.60 -26.41
CA LYS A 109 10.00 21.17 -26.59
C LYS A 109 10.24 19.74 -26.15
N PHE A 110 9.50 19.27 -25.15
CA PHE A 110 9.73 17.98 -24.53
C PHE A 110 8.48 17.11 -24.59
N THR A 111 8.67 15.79 -24.60
CA THR A 111 7.58 14.83 -24.61
C THR A 111 6.86 14.83 -23.26
N ILE A 112 5.59 15.23 -23.28
CA ILE A 112 4.70 15.22 -22.12
C ILE A 112 3.43 14.49 -22.57
N ASN A 113 3.23 13.26 -22.10
CA ASN A 113 2.05 12.46 -22.44
C ASN A 113 1.53 11.71 -21.21
N LYS A 114 0.62 10.76 -21.41
CA LYS A 114 -0.03 10.02 -20.32
C LYS A 114 0.91 9.06 -19.58
N ASN A 115 2.02 8.67 -20.19
CA ASN A 115 2.93 7.65 -19.68
C ASN A 115 4.30 8.21 -19.32
N GLU A 116 4.71 9.35 -19.90
CA GLU A 116 6.00 9.97 -19.62
C GLU A 116 5.97 11.50 -19.55
N LEU A 117 6.83 12.02 -18.68
CA LEU A 117 7.17 13.43 -18.53
C LEU A 117 8.68 13.61 -18.76
N HIS A 118 9.05 14.12 -19.93
CA HIS A 118 10.39 14.68 -20.15
C HIS A 118 10.37 16.15 -19.74
N LEU A 119 11.02 16.46 -18.63
CA LEU A 119 11.01 17.78 -18.01
C LEU A 119 12.05 18.71 -18.65
N SER A 120 11.85 20.03 -18.52
CA SER A 120 12.76 21.06 -19.06
C SER A 120 14.19 20.99 -18.52
N ASN A 121 14.36 20.31 -17.38
CA ASN A 121 15.63 20.08 -16.74
C ASN A 121 16.33 18.77 -17.19
N ASN A 122 15.81 18.14 -18.25
CA ASN A 122 16.18 16.86 -18.86
C ASN A 122 15.91 15.60 -18.02
N CYS A 123 15.34 15.72 -16.81
CA CYS A 123 14.87 14.55 -16.08
C CYS A 123 13.68 13.91 -16.82
N LYS A 124 13.62 12.58 -16.82
CA LYS A 124 12.48 11.82 -17.33
C LYS A 124 11.82 11.05 -16.20
N ILE A 125 10.49 11.17 -16.13
CA ILE A 125 9.64 10.32 -15.30
C ILE A 125 8.77 9.51 -16.25
N GLU A 126 8.76 8.19 -16.09
CA GLU A 126 7.91 7.29 -16.87
C GLU A 126 7.11 6.40 -15.92
N ALA A 127 5.82 6.26 -16.14
CA ALA A 127 4.97 5.34 -15.39
C ALA A 127 4.41 4.26 -16.30
N LEU A 128 4.44 3.02 -15.83
CA LEU A 128 4.07 1.84 -16.59
C LEU A 128 3.19 0.91 -15.74
N SER A 129 2.38 0.08 -16.40
CA SER A 129 1.71 -1.03 -15.72
C SER A 129 2.69 -2.15 -15.31
N SER A 130 2.27 -2.97 -14.35
CA SER A 130 3.05 -4.11 -13.84
C SER A 130 3.31 -5.20 -14.88
N THR A 131 2.55 -5.20 -15.99
CA THR A 131 2.68 -6.17 -17.09
C THR A 131 3.57 -5.66 -18.23
N THR A 132 3.96 -4.38 -18.20
CA THR A 132 4.78 -3.77 -19.25
C THR A 132 6.26 -3.96 -18.94
N SER A 133 7.04 -4.42 -19.94
CA SER A 133 8.47 -4.68 -19.75
C SER A 133 9.27 -3.40 -19.49
N LEU A 134 10.20 -3.46 -18.53
CA LEU A 134 11.15 -2.37 -18.24
C LEU A 134 12.52 -2.57 -18.88
N ARG A 135 12.87 -3.82 -19.22
CA ARG A 135 14.20 -4.13 -19.73
C ARG A 135 14.50 -3.37 -21.02
N GLY A 136 15.72 -2.85 -21.11
CA GLY A 136 16.21 -2.15 -22.31
C GLY A 136 15.82 -0.68 -22.40
N ARG A 137 14.97 -0.18 -21.49
CA ARG A 137 14.57 1.22 -21.46
C ARG A 137 15.75 2.13 -21.11
N LYS A 138 15.85 3.23 -21.85
CA LYS A 138 16.88 4.25 -21.67
C LYS A 138 16.30 5.64 -21.94
N HIS A 139 16.77 6.61 -21.19
CA HIS A 139 16.57 8.02 -21.47
C HIS A 139 17.92 8.62 -21.86
N LEU A 140 18.03 9.15 -23.08
CA LEU A 140 19.27 9.74 -23.60
C LEU A 140 20.51 8.85 -23.36
N GLY A 141 20.36 7.54 -23.62
CA GLY A 141 21.42 6.54 -23.47
C GLY A 141 21.65 6.02 -22.03
N LYS A 142 21.02 6.60 -21.01
CA LYS A 142 21.16 6.21 -19.60
C LYS A 142 20.01 5.32 -19.13
N ARG A 143 20.34 4.30 -18.33
CA ARG A 143 19.36 3.43 -17.65
C ARG A 143 18.66 4.18 -16.50
N PRO A 144 17.49 3.71 -16.05
CA PRO A 144 16.80 4.28 -14.90
C PRO A 144 17.67 4.23 -13.65
N GLU A 145 17.75 5.33 -12.92
CA GLU A 145 18.44 5.39 -11.62
C GLU A 145 17.50 4.99 -10.48
N TYR A 146 16.19 5.15 -10.67
CA TYR A 146 15.17 4.79 -9.70
C TYR A 146 14.07 3.98 -10.37
N LEU A 147 13.75 2.84 -9.77
CA LEU A 147 12.65 1.96 -10.16
C LEU A 147 11.74 1.80 -8.94
N ILE A 148 10.54 2.36 -9.00
CA ILE A 148 9.59 2.37 -7.90
C ILE A 148 8.39 1.51 -8.30
N CYS A 149 8.18 0.39 -7.61
CA CYS A 149 7.07 -0.52 -7.84
C CYS A 149 6.01 -0.31 -6.75
N ASP A 150 4.91 0.35 -7.09
CA ASP A 150 3.82 0.69 -6.16
C ASP A 150 2.62 -0.24 -6.38
N ASP A 151 2.36 -1.12 -5.40
CA ASP A 151 1.25 -2.09 -5.42
C ASP A 151 1.20 -2.93 -6.71
N ILE A 152 2.35 -3.36 -7.23
CA ILE A 152 2.40 -4.04 -8.53
C ILE A 152 1.80 -5.44 -8.53
N ALA A 153 1.57 -6.06 -7.37
CA ALA A 153 0.93 -7.38 -7.25
C ALA A 153 -0.57 -7.25 -6.98
N GLY A 154 -1.37 -8.08 -7.65
CA GLY A 154 -2.82 -8.21 -7.40
C GLY A 154 -3.20 -9.55 -6.81
N LEU A 155 -4.50 -9.71 -6.48
CA LEU A 155 -5.05 -10.99 -6.03
C LEU A 155 -4.86 -12.09 -7.08
N ASP A 156 -5.02 -11.78 -8.36
CA ASP A 156 -4.80 -12.73 -9.47
C ASP A 156 -3.37 -13.28 -9.52
N ASP A 157 -2.39 -12.48 -9.08
CA ASP A 157 -0.99 -12.90 -8.98
C ASP A 157 -0.75 -13.86 -7.79
N CYS A 158 -1.74 -14.03 -6.91
CA CYS A 158 -1.62 -14.75 -5.64
C CYS A 158 -2.50 -16.00 -5.55
N ILE A 159 -3.35 -16.26 -6.55
CA ILE A 159 -4.34 -17.37 -6.54
C ILE A 159 -3.64 -18.74 -6.51
N THR A 160 -2.57 -18.90 -7.27
CA THR A 160 -1.83 -20.16 -7.40
C THR A 160 -0.35 -19.96 -7.14
N GLU A 161 0.35 -20.97 -6.64
CA GLU A 161 1.81 -20.94 -6.47
C GLU A 161 2.52 -20.61 -7.78
N GLN A 162 1.99 -21.10 -8.91
CA GLN A 162 2.55 -20.82 -10.23
C GLN A 162 2.40 -19.35 -10.63
N ALA A 163 1.28 -18.69 -10.27
CA ALA A 163 1.10 -17.26 -10.49
C ALA A 163 2.06 -16.43 -9.63
N LYS A 164 2.22 -16.79 -8.35
CA LYS A 164 3.17 -16.14 -7.42
C LYS A 164 4.60 -16.23 -7.94
N GLN A 165 5.02 -17.44 -8.33
CA GLN A 165 6.35 -17.68 -8.89
C GLN A 165 6.57 -16.90 -10.19
N LYS A 166 5.58 -16.89 -11.09
CA LYS A 166 5.67 -16.11 -12.34
C LYS A 166 5.82 -14.62 -12.05
N LYS A 167 5.10 -14.08 -11.07
CA LYS A 167 5.18 -12.66 -10.69
C LYS A 167 6.57 -12.31 -10.15
N LEU A 168 7.09 -13.15 -9.24
CA LEU A 168 8.42 -13.00 -8.67
C LEU A 168 9.52 -13.10 -9.74
N GLU A 169 9.43 -14.08 -10.64
CA GLU A 169 10.40 -14.25 -11.74
C GLU A 169 10.38 -13.07 -12.71
N THR A 170 9.19 -12.58 -13.06
CA THR A 170 9.04 -11.40 -13.92
C THR A 170 9.71 -10.19 -13.26
N PHE A 171 9.44 -9.96 -11.98
CA PHE A 171 10.10 -8.90 -11.22
C PHE A 171 11.63 -9.06 -11.22
N GLN A 172 12.15 -10.26 -10.93
CA GLN A 172 13.58 -10.52 -10.86
C GLN A 172 14.29 -10.39 -12.21
N LYS A 173 13.68 -10.85 -13.31
CA LYS A 173 14.31 -10.90 -14.64
C LYS A 173 14.11 -9.64 -15.47
N ASP A 174 13.04 -8.88 -15.20
CA ASP A 174 12.71 -7.67 -15.97
C ASP A 174 13.00 -6.40 -15.17
N VAL A 175 12.41 -6.25 -13.98
CA VAL A 175 12.58 -5.03 -13.15
C VAL A 175 14.03 -4.90 -12.69
N LEU A 176 14.60 -5.92 -12.05
CA LEU A 176 15.96 -5.81 -11.51
C LEU A 176 17.02 -5.62 -12.62
N TYR A 177 16.82 -6.19 -13.80
CA TYR A 177 17.75 -6.05 -14.94
C TYR A 177 17.54 -4.76 -15.76
N ALA A 178 16.52 -3.97 -15.47
CA ALA A 178 16.32 -2.69 -16.14
C ALA A 178 17.28 -1.60 -15.64
N GLY A 179 17.70 -1.68 -14.37
CA GLY A 179 18.68 -0.78 -13.77
C GLY A 179 20.13 -1.10 -14.11
N ASP A 180 21.05 -0.41 -13.44
CA ASP A 180 22.48 -0.52 -13.61
C ASP A 180 23.17 -0.79 -12.26
N THR A 181 24.31 -1.46 -12.29
CA THR A 181 25.07 -1.77 -11.08
C THR A 181 25.95 -0.60 -10.65
N PRO A 182 26.31 -0.51 -9.36
CA PRO A 182 27.27 0.48 -8.90
C PRO A 182 28.64 0.25 -9.56
N VAL A 183 29.37 1.35 -9.82
CA VAL A 183 30.72 1.29 -10.37
C VAL A 183 31.72 1.66 -9.29
N PHE A 184 32.67 0.77 -9.07
CA PHE A 184 33.81 0.98 -8.17
C PHE A 184 35.09 1.15 -8.98
N ARG A 185 35.93 2.10 -8.57
CA ARG A 185 37.28 2.29 -9.09
C ARG A 185 38.20 2.57 -7.92
N ASP A 186 39.29 1.81 -7.82
CA ASP A 186 40.27 1.94 -6.73
C ASP A 186 39.63 1.87 -5.33
N GLY A 187 38.66 0.96 -5.16
CA GLY A 187 37.93 0.76 -3.89
C GLY A 187 36.90 1.86 -3.57
N LYS A 188 36.76 2.89 -4.39
CA LYS A 188 35.78 3.98 -4.20
C LYS A 188 34.59 3.81 -5.13
N LYS A 189 33.38 3.98 -4.59
CA LYS A 189 32.13 4.02 -5.37
C LYS A 189 32.08 5.34 -6.14
N ILE A 190 32.22 5.28 -7.47
CA ILE A 190 32.22 6.48 -8.34
C ILE A 190 30.86 6.71 -9.01
N LYS A 191 30.01 5.68 -9.05
CA LYS A 191 28.64 5.75 -9.56
C LYS A 191 27.75 4.87 -8.69
N ALA A 192 26.65 5.44 -8.23
CA ALA A 192 25.61 4.68 -7.55
C ALA A 192 24.93 3.69 -8.49
N GLY A 193 24.54 2.54 -7.96
CA GLY A 193 23.66 1.62 -8.66
C GLY A 193 22.26 2.19 -8.73
N SER A 194 21.43 1.59 -9.58
CA SER A 194 20.00 1.88 -9.57
C SER A 194 19.37 1.50 -8.23
N LYS A 195 18.43 2.33 -7.80
CA LYS A 195 17.67 2.18 -6.57
C LYS A 195 16.32 1.53 -6.89
N TYR A 196 15.98 0.48 -6.15
CA TYR A 196 14.74 -0.27 -6.30
C TYR A 196 13.90 -0.10 -5.04
N ILE A 197 12.70 0.47 -5.17
CA ILE A 197 11.77 0.72 -4.07
C ILE A 197 10.48 -0.03 -4.37
N ILE A 198 10.13 -1.00 -3.54
CA ILE A 198 8.96 -1.86 -3.73
C ILE A 198 8.00 -1.60 -2.58
N LEU A 199 6.80 -1.14 -2.90
CA LEU A 199 5.73 -0.87 -1.95
C LEU A 199 4.61 -1.88 -2.14
N GLY A 200 4.06 -2.38 -1.04
CA GLY A 200 2.91 -3.26 -1.11
C GLY A 200 2.37 -3.69 0.24
N THR A 201 1.24 -4.40 0.17
CA THR A 201 0.72 -5.20 1.28
C THR A 201 1.03 -6.67 1.05
N VAL A 202 0.95 -7.47 2.11
CA VAL A 202 0.99 -8.93 1.98
C VAL A 202 -0.41 -9.42 1.62
N LEU A 203 -0.56 -9.97 0.43
CA LEU A 203 -1.82 -10.52 -0.10
C LEU A 203 -1.98 -12.00 0.19
N ALA A 204 -0.88 -12.76 0.18
CA ALA A 204 -0.86 -14.19 0.45
C ALA A 204 0.51 -14.66 0.93
N GLU A 205 0.58 -15.86 1.50
CA GLU A 205 1.86 -16.47 1.82
C GLU A 205 2.68 -16.70 0.54
N ASN A 206 3.96 -16.34 0.58
CA ASN A 206 4.91 -16.44 -0.54
C ASN A 206 4.48 -15.65 -1.79
N ASP A 207 3.63 -14.62 -1.63
CA ASP A 207 3.44 -13.60 -2.66
C ASP A 207 4.73 -12.79 -2.91
N LEU A 208 4.65 -11.80 -3.80
CA LEU A 208 5.79 -10.97 -4.15
C LEU A 208 6.40 -10.27 -2.92
N ILE A 209 5.59 -9.59 -2.11
CA ILE A 209 6.10 -8.78 -0.99
C ILE A 209 6.70 -9.67 0.10
N SER A 210 5.99 -10.72 0.50
CA SER A 210 6.48 -11.68 1.50
C SER A 210 7.75 -12.41 1.04
N SER A 211 7.89 -12.73 -0.25
CA SER A 211 9.11 -13.30 -0.79
C SER A 211 10.29 -12.33 -0.73
N LEU A 212 10.08 -11.06 -1.11
CA LEU A 212 11.13 -10.04 -1.07
C LEU A 212 11.53 -9.67 0.38
N MET A 213 10.60 -9.71 1.33
CA MET A 213 10.91 -9.49 2.75
C MET A 213 11.83 -10.58 3.34
N LYS A 214 11.78 -11.81 2.82
CA LYS A 214 12.66 -12.91 3.25
C LYS A 214 14.06 -12.82 2.63
N ASP A 215 14.23 -12.03 1.56
CA ASP A 215 15.51 -11.86 0.87
C ASP A 215 16.38 -10.82 1.60
N ARG A 216 17.54 -11.27 2.10
CA ARG A 216 18.50 -10.45 2.87
C ARG A 216 19.16 -9.34 2.06
N SER A 217 19.04 -9.35 0.72
CA SER A 217 19.54 -8.28 -0.14
C SER A 217 18.66 -7.03 -0.12
N TYR A 218 17.48 -7.10 0.47
CA TYR A 218 16.57 -5.98 0.64
C TYR A 218 16.67 -5.39 2.05
N HIS A 219 16.71 -4.07 2.14
CA HIS A 219 16.33 -3.39 3.36
C HIS A 219 14.80 -3.44 3.47
N VAL A 220 14.28 -3.85 4.63
CA VAL A 220 12.85 -4.08 4.82
C VAL A 220 12.31 -3.14 5.88
N VAL A 221 11.27 -2.41 5.54
CA VAL A 221 10.41 -1.72 6.51
C VAL A 221 9.05 -2.39 6.51
N PHE A 222 8.65 -2.85 7.69
CA PHE A 222 7.38 -3.52 7.92
C PHE A 222 6.58 -2.74 8.97
N LYS A 223 5.32 -2.44 8.65
CA LYS A 223 4.39 -1.78 9.57
C LYS A 223 3.02 -2.45 9.51
N ARG A 224 2.26 -2.31 10.60
CA ARG A 224 0.87 -2.78 10.73
C ARG A 224 -0.02 -1.63 11.17
N GLY A 225 -1.28 -1.61 10.75
CA GLY A 225 -2.26 -0.59 11.15
C GLY A 225 -2.53 -0.59 12.66
N ILE A 226 -2.42 -1.76 13.29
CA ILE A 226 -2.35 -1.94 14.74
C ILE A 226 -0.90 -2.34 15.06
N PRO A 227 -0.05 -1.40 15.53
CA PRO A 227 1.37 -1.64 15.77
C PRO A 227 1.60 -2.33 17.13
N ILE A 228 1.02 -3.52 17.30
CA ILE A 228 1.20 -4.37 18.48
C ILE A 228 1.84 -5.68 18.02
N ASP A 229 2.97 -6.04 18.62
CA ASP A 229 3.68 -7.27 18.31
C ASP A 229 2.96 -8.48 18.90
N ASN A 230 2.99 -9.62 18.19
CA ASN A 230 2.33 -10.87 18.59
C ASN A 230 0.84 -10.72 18.94
N PHE A 231 0.15 -9.82 18.22
CA PHE A 231 -1.25 -9.50 18.43
C PHE A 231 -2.17 -10.46 17.66
N ASP A 232 -2.87 -11.35 18.38
CA ASP A 232 -3.95 -12.14 17.78
C ASP A 232 -5.23 -11.29 17.69
N VAL A 233 -5.44 -10.73 16.49
CA VAL A 233 -6.59 -9.87 16.20
C VAL A 233 -7.93 -10.59 16.34
N ASP A 234 -7.96 -11.91 16.09
CA ASP A 234 -9.20 -12.68 16.23
C ASP A 234 -9.56 -12.85 17.70
N GLU A 235 -8.59 -13.19 18.53
CA GLU A 235 -8.80 -13.28 19.97
C GLU A 235 -9.20 -11.91 20.53
N TYR A 236 -8.51 -10.84 20.14
CA TYR A 236 -8.78 -9.51 20.67
C TYR A 236 -10.20 -9.03 20.38
N PHE A 237 -10.65 -9.07 19.12
CA PHE A 237 -11.99 -8.57 18.75
C PHE A 237 -13.14 -9.53 19.06
N ASN A 238 -12.85 -10.79 19.42
CA ASN A 238 -13.85 -11.78 19.85
C ASN A 238 -13.75 -12.12 21.34
N SER A 239 -13.01 -11.34 22.14
CA SER A 239 -12.93 -11.49 23.60
C SER A 239 -13.44 -10.24 24.33
N SER A 240 -13.66 -10.40 25.64
CA SER A 240 -13.90 -9.30 26.60
C SER A 240 -14.96 -8.28 26.15
N ILE A 241 -14.61 -6.99 26.15
CA ILE A 241 -15.48 -5.84 25.89
C ILE A 241 -15.82 -5.66 24.41
N TRP A 242 -14.93 -6.08 23.50
CA TRP A 242 -15.19 -6.05 22.07
C TRP A 242 -16.23 -7.11 21.65
N LEU A 243 -16.31 -8.23 22.37
CA LEU A 243 -17.38 -9.21 22.18
C LEU A 243 -18.75 -8.64 22.57
N GLU A 244 -18.83 -7.82 23.63
CA GLU A 244 -20.06 -7.13 24.03
C GLU A 244 -20.47 -6.10 22.98
N PHE A 245 -19.52 -5.26 22.53
CA PHE A 245 -19.74 -4.34 21.43
C PHE A 245 -20.29 -5.05 20.18
N LYS A 246 -19.68 -6.18 19.79
CA LYS A 246 -20.11 -6.98 18.63
C LYS A 246 -21.54 -7.50 18.79
N LYS A 247 -21.92 -7.94 20.00
CA LYS A 247 -23.29 -8.40 20.27
C LYS A 247 -24.31 -7.27 20.11
N ILE A 248 -24.00 -6.07 20.58
CA ILE A 248 -24.87 -4.90 20.45
C ILE A 248 -24.97 -4.49 18.97
N TYR A 249 -23.83 -4.35 18.28
CA TYR A 249 -23.76 -3.86 16.91
C TYR A 249 -24.50 -4.76 15.90
N PHE A 250 -24.45 -6.09 16.09
CA PHE A 250 -25.07 -7.07 15.20
C PHE A 250 -26.40 -7.63 15.74
N ASP A 251 -27.06 -6.95 16.69
CA ASP A 251 -28.37 -7.38 17.19
C ASP A 251 -29.48 -7.10 16.15
N PRO A 252 -30.06 -8.13 15.51
CA PRO A 252 -31.11 -7.93 14.51
C PRO A 252 -32.45 -7.47 15.11
N LYS A 253 -32.62 -7.58 16.44
CA LYS A 253 -33.85 -7.18 17.13
C LYS A 253 -33.85 -5.71 17.53
N ASN A 254 -32.70 -5.06 17.50
CA ASN A 254 -32.55 -3.67 17.90
C ASN A 254 -32.47 -2.74 16.68
N PRO A 255 -33.49 -1.90 16.42
CA PRO A 255 -33.44 -0.94 15.31
C PRO A 255 -32.39 0.17 15.50
N TYR A 256 -31.83 0.33 16.71
CA TYR A 256 -30.81 1.31 17.06
C TYR A 256 -29.43 0.68 17.34
N ALA A 257 -29.22 -0.58 16.95
CA ALA A 257 -28.00 -1.36 17.23
C ALA A 257 -26.68 -0.62 16.94
N GLU A 258 -26.60 0.10 15.81
CA GLU A 258 -25.41 0.87 15.43
C GLU A 258 -25.15 2.05 16.38
N ALA A 259 -26.21 2.77 16.76
CA ALA A 259 -26.11 3.91 17.67
C ALA A 259 -25.74 3.45 19.09
N ASP A 260 -26.42 2.42 19.59
CA ASP A 260 -26.18 1.86 20.92
C ASP A 260 -24.76 1.28 21.05
N ALA A 261 -24.24 0.65 19.98
CA ALA A 261 -22.87 0.16 19.96
C ALA A 261 -21.85 1.31 20.00
N LYS A 262 -22.10 2.40 19.28
CA LYS A 262 -21.26 3.61 19.34
C LYS A 262 -21.28 4.24 20.73
N ASP A 263 -22.45 4.36 21.36
CA ASP A 263 -22.58 4.86 22.72
C ASP A 263 -21.85 3.97 23.74
N PHE A 264 -21.91 2.65 23.56
CA PHE A 264 -21.13 1.70 24.34
C PHE A 264 -19.63 1.91 24.16
N PHE A 265 -19.15 2.13 22.93
CA PHE A 265 -17.74 2.43 22.66
C PHE A 265 -17.28 3.71 23.35
N PHE A 266 -18.04 4.81 23.23
CA PHE A 266 -17.67 6.08 23.85
C PHE A 266 -17.75 6.02 25.38
N SER A 267 -18.67 5.24 25.94
CA SER A 267 -18.76 5.02 27.39
C SER A 267 -17.59 4.22 27.95
N ASN A 268 -16.97 3.36 27.13
CA ASN A 268 -15.87 2.47 27.50
C ASN A 268 -14.56 2.77 26.74
N GLU A 269 -14.38 3.99 26.25
CA GLU A 269 -13.32 4.35 25.31
C GLU A 269 -11.92 3.99 25.84
N LYS A 270 -11.69 4.15 27.15
CA LYS A 270 -10.39 3.85 27.79
C LYS A 270 -10.00 2.37 27.69
N GLU A 271 -10.96 1.47 27.84
CA GLU A 271 -10.73 0.02 27.81
C GLU A 271 -10.73 -0.53 26.39
N MET A 272 -11.48 0.11 25.49
CA MET A 272 -11.57 -0.27 24.08
C MET A 272 -10.46 0.33 23.21
N SER A 273 -9.73 1.34 23.70
CA SER A 273 -8.66 2.01 22.96
C SER A 273 -7.40 1.16 22.83
N PHE A 274 -6.82 1.15 21.64
CA PHE A 274 -5.52 0.53 21.33
C PHE A 274 -4.67 1.44 20.45
N PRO A 275 -3.34 1.25 20.40
CA PRO A 275 -2.47 1.99 19.49
C PRO A 275 -2.90 1.79 18.02
N THR A 276 -2.97 2.89 17.26
CA THR A 276 -3.17 2.86 15.81
C THR A 276 -1.99 3.53 15.12
N LEU A 277 -1.61 3.02 13.94
CA LEU A 277 -0.46 3.54 13.19
C LEU A 277 -0.70 4.97 12.69
N TRP A 278 -1.95 5.33 12.39
CA TRP A 278 -2.34 6.68 11.94
C TRP A 278 -3.65 7.13 12.57
N LYS A 279 -3.55 7.69 13.77
CA LYS A 279 -4.69 8.09 14.63
C LYS A 279 -5.69 9.04 13.98
N GLU A 280 -5.22 9.97 13.18
CA GLU A 280 -6.11 10.93 12.50
C GLU A 280 -6.90 10.31 11.35
N LYS A 281 -6.42 9.20 10.79
CA LYS A 281 -7.16 8.47 9.75
C LYS A 281 -8.06 7.39 10.30
N TYR A 282 -7.57 6.65 11.28
CA TYR A 282 -8.22 5.46 11.80
C TYR A 282 -8.33 5.54 13.31
N SER A 283 -9.56 5.67 13.79
CA SER A 283 -9.89 5.43 15.19
C SER A 283 -9.88 3.92 15.49
N CYS A 284 -9.88 3.58 16.79
CA CYS A 284 -10.01 2.18 17.23
C CYS A 284 -11.32 1.57 16.75
N LEU A 285 -12.41 2.36 16.78
CA LEU A 285 -13.71 1.97 16.29
C LEU A 285 -13.68 1.69 14.77
N ASP A 286 -13.06 2.56 13.97
CA ASP A 286 -12.95 2.34 12.52
C ASP A 286 -12.26 1.01 12.20
N LEU A 287 -11.14 0.73 12.88
CA LEU A 287 -10.39 -0.51 12.67
C LEU A 287 -11.19 -1.74 13.13
N ALA A 288 -11.92 -1.65 14.23
CA ALA A 288 -12.79 -2.73 14.69
C ALA A 288 -13.93 -3.01 13.70
N LEU A 289 -14.59 -1.97 13.19
CA LEU A 289 -15.65 -2.11 12.19
C LEU A 289 -15.11 -2.68 10.86
N MET A 290 -13.92 -2.25 10.43
CA MET A 290 -13.25 -2.82 9.27
C MET A 290 -12.95 -4.32 9.48
N TYR A 291 -12.49 -4.71 10.68
CA TYR A 291 -12.29 -6.11 11.02
C TYR A 291 -13.60 -6.91 10.97
N TYR A 292 -14.68 -6.42 11.60
CA TYR A 292 -15.95 -7.14 11.61
C TYR A 292 -16.60 -7.28 10.23
N SER A 293 -16.36 -6.31 9.34
CA SER A 293 -16.86 -6.36 7.96
C SER A 293 -16.17 -7.43 7.13
N ASP A 294 -14.84 -7.53 7.20
CA ASP A 294 -14.06 -8.56 6.49
C ASP A 294 -12.76 -8.88 7.24
N PRO A 295 -12.77 -9.88 8.14
CA PRO A 295 -11.59 -10.25 8.92
C PRO A 295 -10.40 -10.68 8.06
N ARG A 296 -10.64 -11.25 6.87
CA ARG A 296 -9.55 -11.73 6.00
C ARG A 296 -8.86 -10.57 5.32
N ALA A 297 -9.63 -9.68 4.69
CA ALA A 297 -9.07 -8.48 4.07
C ALA A 297 -8.41 -7.58 5.12
N PHE A 298 -8.95 -7.50 6.34
CA PHE A 298 -8.34 -6.75 7.43
C PHE A 298 -6.93 -7.28 7.78
N LYS A 299 -6.77 -8.60 7.93
CA LYS A 299 -5.47 -9.21 8.24
C LYS A 299 -4.44 -8.96 7.15
N SER A 300 -4.79 -9.17 5.88
CA SER A 300 -3.85 -8.96 4.78
C SER A 300 -3.55 -7.48 4.55
N GLU A 301 -4.58 -6.64 4.41
CA GLU A 301 -4.42 -5.25 3.98
C GLU A 301 -4.04 -4.29 5.11
N ILE A 302 -4.51 -4.53 6.34
CA ILE A 302 -4.27 -3.62 7.48
C ILE A 302 -3.18 -4.15 8.41
N LEU A 303 -3.10 -5.47 8.61
CA LEU A 303 -2.07 -6.05 9.47
C LEU A 303 -0.86 -6.60 8.72
N ASN A 304 -0.88 -6.64 7.39
CA ASN A 304 0.16 -7.30 6.58
C ASN A 304 0.43 -8.73 7.04
N ASP A 305 -0.63 -9.46 7.38
CA ASP A 305 -0.57 -10.81 7.90
C ASP A 305 -1.15 -11.83 6.91
N ALA A 306 -0.29 -12.71 6.42
CA ALA A 306 -0.67 -13.82 5.55
C ALA A 306 -0.79 -15.17 6.28
N SER A 307 -0.44 -15.26 7.56
CA SER A 307 -0.27 -16.54 8.27
C SER A 307 -1.55 -17.39 8.36
N ARG A 308 -2.73 -16.77 8.19
CA ARG A 308 -4.05 -17.44 8.20
C ARG A 308 -4.91 -17.14 6.97
N VAL A 309 -4.32 -16.64 5.87
CA VAL A 309 -5.07 -16.31 4.64
C VAL A 309 -5.41 -17.61 3.89
N GLY A 310 -6.50 -18.27 4.31
CA GLY A 310 -6.93 -19.55 3.73
C GLY A 310 -7.83 -20.39 4.62
N GLU A 311 -7.83 -20.12 5.94
CA GLU A 311 -8.73 -20.83 6.84
C GLU A 311 -10.16 -20.30 6.67
N LYS A 312 -11.03 -21.14 6.08
CA LYS A 312 -12.47 -20.97 6.19
C LYS A 312 -12.90 -21.35 7.60
N VAL A 313 -12.69 -20.43 8.55
CA VAL A 313 -13.37 -20.51 9.84
C VAL A 313 -14.80 -20.03 9.59
N PHE A 314 -15.76 -20.96 9.58
CA PHE A 314 -17.17 -20.59 9.63
C PHE A 314 -17.41 -19.93 10.99
N HIS A 315 -17.58 -18.61 11.03
CA HIS A 315 -17.76 -17.88 12.28
C HIS A 315 -19.18 -18.00 12.86
N GLN A 316 -20.14 -18.51 12.08
CA GLN A 316 -21.50 -18.78 12.55
C GLN A 316 -22.01 -20.11 11.97
N VAL A 317 -22.15 -21.10 12.85
CA VAL A 317 -23.12 -22.16 12.69
C VAL A 317 -24.32 -21.73 13.53
N LYS A 318 -25.39 -21.27 12.89
CA LYS A 318 -26.63 -20.93 13.58
C LYS A 318 -27.53 -22.15 13.50
N THR A 319 -27.73 -22.82 14.64
CA THR A 319 -28.76 -23.86 14.76
C THR A 319 -30.08 -23.14 15.02
N ILE A 320 -30.96 -23.15 14.02
CA ILE A 320 -32.30 -22.56 14.07
C ILE A 320 -33.30 -23.72 14.12
N SER A 321 -34.38 -23.59 14.90
CA SER A 321 -35.44 -24.59 14.88
C SER A 321 -36.18 -24.58 13.54
N ALA A 322 -36.82 -25.69 13.17
CA ALA A 322 -37.59 -25.75 11.91
C ALA A 322 -38.68 -24.66 11.86
N GLU A 323 -39.35 -24.41 13.00
CA GLU A 323 -40.40 -23.40 13.13
C GLU A 323 -39.90 -21.97 12.87
N GLU A 324 -38.66 -21.64 13.28
CA GLU A 324 -38.05 -20.32 13.06
C GLU A 324 -37.56 -20.12 11.61
N ILE A 325 -37.19 -21.20 10.90
CA ILE A 325 -36.81 -21.16 9.48
C ILE A 325 -38.04 -20.94 8.61
N GLU A 326 -39.14 -21.62 8.92
CA GLU A 326 -40.38 -21.58 8.15
C GLU A 326 -41.11 -20.22 8.25
N GLN A 327 -40.79 -19.42 9.26
CA GLN A 327 -41.32 -18.05 9.42
C GLN A 327 -40.53 -16.98 8.65
N GLN A 328 -39.41 -17.33 8.00
CA GLN A 328 -38.59 -16.39 7.23
C GLN A 328 -38.86 -16.46 5.73
N GLU A 329 -39.11 -15.33 5.09
CA GLU A 329 -39.16 -15.24 3.63
C GLU A 329 -37.76 -15.09 3.03
N TYR A 330 -37.29 -16.11 2.30
CA TYR A 330 -36.00 -16.08 1.62
C TYR A 330 -36.17 -15.70 0.14
N ILE A 331 -35.51 -14.61 -0.29
CA ILE A 331 -35.60 -14.11 -1.67
C ILE A 331 -34.72 -14.92 -2.65
N LYS A 332 -33.67 -15.59 -2.17
CA LYS A 332 -32.85 -16.56 -2.93
C LYS A 332 -32.29 -17.64 -2.00
N THR A 333 -32.47 -18.90 -2.34
CA THR A 333 -31.98 -20.05 -1.55
C THR A 333 -30.98 -20.85 -2.38
N ILE A 334 -29.74 -21.02 -1.89
CA ILE A 334 -28.84 -22.08 -2.35
C ILE A 334 -29.02 -23.25 -1.40
N ARG A 335 -29.57 -24.36 -1.89
CA ARG A 335 -29.77 -25.59 -1.13
C ARG A 335 -28.53 -26.46 -1.30
N ASN A 336 -27.74 -26.63 -0.24
CA ASN A 336 -26.64 -27.58 -0.22
C ASN A 336 -27.04 -28.78 0.64
N CYS A 337 -27.42 -29.88 0.01
CA CYS A 337 -27.71 -31.15 0.71
C CYS A 337 -26.43 -31.99 0.72
N SER A 338 -25.73 -32.05 1.85
CA SER A 338 -24.80 -33.15 2.11
C SER A 338 -25.59 -34.32 2.69
N ALA A 339 -25.79 -35.36 1.89
CA ALA A 339 -26.34 -36.62 2.37
C ALA A 339 -25.29 -37.31 3.26
N LEU A 340 -25.47 -37.22 4.58
CA LEU A 340 -24.91 -38.21 5.50
C LEU A 340 -25.89 -39.38 5.52
N SER A 341 -25.59 -40.38 4.69
CA SER A 341 -26.18 -41.71 4.77
C SER A 341 -25.79 -42.36 6.11
N LEU A 342 -26.80 -42.93 6.77
CA LEU A 342 -26.72 -43.76 7.98
C LEU A 342 -25.67 -44.87 7.90
#